data_AF-A0A2A4X3N1-F1
#
_entry.id   AF-A0A2A4X3N1-F1
#
_cell.length_a   1.000
_cell.length_b   1.000
_cell.length_c   1.000
_cell.angle_alpha   90.00
_cell.angle_beta   90.00
_cell.angle_gamma   90.00
#
_symmetry.space_group_name_H-M   'P 1'
#
loop_
_entity.id
_entity.type
_entity.pdbx_description
1 polymer ?
#
loop_
_entity_poly.entity_id
_entity_poly.type
_entity_poly.pdbx_seq_one_letter_code
_entity_poly.pdbx_strand_id
1 'polypeptide(L)'
;MSSSGSAMGNKVLIRVVLPIVLASVMWSAFQSTVFAGSLPSNRISDVRNTRHNFSATVFPSLPGGVSRRVSATDNAEICVFCHTPHAAETAPGPLWNRQLSGATYSLYSSGSLDAVPGQPNGTSKLCLSCHDGTLAIGNVTNNSGSGGY
;
A
#
# COMPACT_ATOMS: atom_id res chain seq x y z
N MET A 1 56.15 -4.03 -54.29
CA MET A 1 55.94 -3.95 -52.82
C MET A 1 54.55 -4.47 -52.50
N SER A 2 54.47 -5.34 -51.50
CA SER A 2 53.38 -6.28 -51.20
C SER A 2 52.25 -5.65 -50.37
N SER A 3 50.99 -5.89 -50.72
CA SER A 3 49.81 -5.51 -49.93
C SER A 3 49.16 -6.74 -49.29
N SER A 4 49.58 -7.08 -48.07
CA SER A 4 48.98 -8.13 -47.24
C SER A 4 48.83 -7.63 -45.81
N GLY A 5 47.69 -7.01 -45.49
CA GLY A 5 47.44 -6.48 -44.13
C GLY A 5 45.97 -6.43 -43.69
N SER A 6 45.00 -6.47 -44.60
CA SER A 6 43.60 -6.17 -44.24
C SER A 6 42.74 -7.38 -43.84
N ALA A 7 43.20 -8.62 -44.08
CA ALA A 7 42.38 -9.83 -43.86
C ALA A 7 42.48 -10.43 -42.44
N MET A 8 43.48 -10.04 -41.65
CA MET A 8 43.71 -10.61 -40.31
C MET A 8 42.79 -10.00 -39.24
N GLY A 9 42.48 -8.69 -39.34
CA GLY A 9 41.69 -7.95 -38.34
C GLY A 9 40.22 -8.39 -38.25
N ASN A 10 39.56 -8.61 -39.39
CA ASN A 10 38.16 -9.07 -39.41
C ASN A 10 37.98 -10.49 -38.86
N LYS A 11 39.00 -11.35 -39.00
CA LYS A 11 38.93 -12.74 -38.50
C LYS A 11 39.03 -12.80 -36.98
N VAL A 12 39.82 -11.93 -36.35
CA VAL A 12 39.95 -11.82 -34.89
C VAL A 12 38.68 -11.21 -34.27
N LEU A 13 38.12 -10.17 -34.90
CA LEU A 13 36.88 -9.53 -34.44
C LEU A 13 35.70 -10.51 -34.42
N ILE A 14 35.53 -11.31 -35.48
CA ILE A 14 34.38 -12.21 -35.63
C ILE A 14 34.54 -13.50 -34.81
N ARG A 15 35.76 -14.07 -34.72
CA ARG A 15 35.96 -15.38 -34.08
C ARG A 15 36.26 -15.32 -32.58
N VAL A 16 36.70 -14.16 -32.06
CA VAL A 16 37.11 -14.03 -30.66
C VAL A 16 36.27 -12.99 -29.93
N VAL A 17 36.11 -11.80 -30.49
CA VAL A 17 35.44 -10.69 -29.80
C VAL A 17 33.92 -10.88 -29.78
N LEU A 18 33.31 -11.25 -30.91
CA LEU A 18 31.87 -11.44 -31.02
C LEU A 18 31.28 -12.52 -30.08
N PRO A 19 31.85 -13.73 -29.94
CA PRO A 19 31.32 -14.73 -28.99
C PRO A 19 31.52 -14.32 -27.52
N ILE A 20 32.58 -13.57 -27.19
CA ILE A 20 32.80 -13.07 -25.82
C ILE A 20 31.78 -11.99 -25.44
N VAL A 21 31.48 -11.07 -26.37
CA VAL A 21 30.47 -10.03 -26.15
C VAL A 21 29.05 -10.62 -26.08
N LEU A 22 28.75 -11.64 -26.90
CA LEU A 22 27.46 -12.32 -26.83
C LEU A 22 27.31 -13.14 -25.54
N ALA A 23 28.37 -13.80 -25.07
CA ALA A 23 28.37 -14.55 -23.82
C ALA A 23 28.22 -13.63 -22.59
N SER A 24 28.86 -12.45 -22.59
CA SER A 24 28.73 -11.50 -21.48
C SER A 24 27.35 -10.85 -21.43
N VAL A 25 26.74 -10.50 -22.58
CA VAL A 25 25.36 -9.99 -22.63
C VAL A 25 24.35 -11.05 -22.19
N MET A 26 24.54 -12.32 -22.60
CA MET A 26 23.72 -13.45 -22.15
C MET A 26 23.85 -13.72 -20.64
N TRP A 27 25.06 -13.58 -20.08
CA TRP A 27 25.31 -13.76 -18.65
C TRP A 27 24.70 -12.63 -17.80
N SER A 28 24.78 -11.38 -18.25
CA SER A 28 24.14 -10.24 -17.59
C SER A 28 22.61 -10.30 -17.61
N ALA A 29 22.03 -10.85 -18.69
CA ALA A 29 20.58 -11.08 -18.78
C ALA A 29 20.11 -12.20 -17.84
N PHE A 30 20.92 -13.24 -17.62
CA PHE A 30 20.58 -14.38 -16.76
C PHE A 30 20.67 -14.06 -15.26
N GLN A 31 21.47 -13.07 -14.85
CA GLN A 31 21.58 -12.66 -13.44
C GLN A 31 20.40 -11.79 -12.96
N SER A 32 19.63 -11.23 -13.90
CA SER A 32 18.52 -10.34 -13.57
C SER A 32 17.23 -11.08 -13.15
N THR A 33 17.15 -12.40 -13.34
CA THR A 33 15.96 -13.21 -12.99
C THR A 33 16.08 -13.94 -11.64
N VAL A 34 17.25 -13.95 -11.00
CA VAL A 34 17.49 -14.79 -9.81
C VAL A 34 17.44 -14.00 -8.48
N PHE A 35 17.51 -12.66 -8.50
CA PHE A 35 17.50 -11.83 -7.28
C PHE A 35 16.14 -11.23 -6.87
N ALA A 36 15.04 -11.60 -7.52
CA ALA A 36 13.69 -11.12 -7.16
C ALA A 36 12.93 -12.06 -6.19
N GLY A 37 13.52 -13.21 -5.83
CA GLY A 37 12.90 -14.16 -4.92
C GLY A 37 13.16 -13.83 -3.47
N SER A 38 12.13 -13.37 -2.75
CA SER A 38 12.04 -13.34 -1.27
C SER A 38 12.51 -12.06 -0.57
N LEU A 39 11.89 -10.91 -0.88
CA LEU A 39 11.71 -9.91 0.17
C LEU A 39 10.61 -10.44 1.11
N PRO A 40 10.86 -10.61 2.42
CA PRO A 40 9.80 -10.94 3.36
C PRO A 40 8.83 -9.76 3.42
N SER A 41 7.72 -9.84 2.69
CA SER A 41 6.56 -8.98 2.89
C SER A 41 5.84 -9.45 4.15
N ASN A 42 6.43 -9.16 5.31
CA ASN A 42 5.74 -9.30 6.59
C ASN A 42 4.75 -8.13 6.73
N ARG A 43 3.66 -8.18 5.96
CA ARG A 43 2.43 -7.44 6.30
C ARG A 43 1.77 -8.20 7.45
N ILE A 44 2.35 -8.12 8.64
CA ILE A 44 1.67 -8.60 9.84
C ILE A 44 0.38 -7.79 9.95
N SER A 45 -0.76 -8.44 9.70
CA SER A 45 -2.08 -7.83 9.82
C SER A 45 -2.48 -7.75 11.29
N ASP A 46 -1.72 -6.99 12.06
CA ASP A 46 -1.94 -6.79 13.49
C ASP A 46 -2.37 -5.36 13.75
N VAL A 47 -3.69 -5.14 13.77
CA VAL A 47 -4.28 -3.86 14.16
C VAL A 47 -4.11 -3.57 15.65
N ARG A 48 -3.92 -4.62 16.50
CA ARG A 48 -3.82 -4.47 17.95
C ARG A 48 -2.66 -3.57 18.34
N ASN A 49 -1.54 -3.66 17.63
CA ASN A 49 -0.34 -2.84 17.85
C ASN A 49 -0.25 -1.63 16.92
N THR A 50 -1.38 -1.00 16.60
CA THR A 50 -1.42 0.26 15.83
C THR A 50 -2.19 1.35 16.55
N ARG A 51 -2.13 2.58 16.01
CA ARG A 51 -2.97 3.70 16.46
C ARG A 51 -4.47 3.49 16.19
N HIS A 52 -4.83 2.56 15.30
CA HIS A 52 -6.22 2.25 14.95
C HIS A 52 -6.86 1.17 15.85
N ASN A 53 -6.20 0.79 16.95
CA ASN A 53 -6.83 -0.02 17.98
C ASN A 53 -7.61 0.91 18.93
N PHE A 54 -8.91 1.05 18.69
CA PHE A 54 -9.79 1.90 19.48
C PHE A 54 -10.49 1.17 20.63
N SER A 55 -10.41 -0.16 20.71
CA SER A 55 -10.98 -0.92 21.84
C SER A 55 -10.09 -0.95 23.07
N ALA A 56 -8.82 -0.53 22.95
CA ALA A 56 -7.91 -0.49 24.09
C ALA A 56 -8.32 0.61 25.09
N THR A 57 -8.78 0.21 26.26
CA THR A 57 -9.16 1.11 27.37
C THR A 57 -7.96 1.62 28.17
N VAL A 58 -6.81 0.96 28.04
CA VAL A 58 -5.51 1.44 28.50
C VAL A 58 -4.72 1.85 27.27
N PHE A 59 -3.99 2.97 27.32
CA PHE A 59 -3.14 3.42 26.23
C PHE A 59 -1.71 2.88 26.38
N PRO A 60 -1.36 1.65 25.95
CA PRO A 60 0.04 1.27 25.97
C PRO A 60 0.78 2.10 24.92
N SER A 61 2.00 2.51 25.27
CA SER A 61 2.95 3.01 24.29
C SER A 61 3.16 1.94 23.23
N LEU A 62 2.93 2.30 21.98
CA LEU A 62 3.33 1.51 20.82
C LEU A 62 4.86 1.48 20.75
N PRO A 63 5.44 0.45 20.08
CA PRO A 63 6.85 0.46 19.72
C PRO A 63 7.26 1.80 19.09
N GLY A 64 8.43 2.31 19.47
CA GLY A 64 8.92 3.60 18.97
C GLY A 64 8.34 4.84 19.69
N GLY A 65 7.73 4.68 20.87
CA GLY A 65 7.34 5.82 21.72
C GLY A 65 6.05 6.54 21.29
N VAL A 66 5.28 5.95 20.37
CA VAL A 66 3.99 6.52 19.94
C VAL A 66 2.90 6.08 20.91
N SER A 67 2.09 7.01 21.43
CA SER A 67 0.95 6.63 22.29
C SER A 67 -0.36 6.64 21.51
N ARG A 68 -1.26 5.72 21.86
CA ARG A 68 -2.68 5.85 21.51
C ARG A 68 -3.27 7.00 22.34
N ARG A 69 -4.07 7.86 21.71
CA ARG A 69 -4.66 9.05 22.36
C ARG A 69 -6.18 9.06 22.34
N VAL A 70 -6.78 8.11 21.64
CA VAL A 70 -8.23 8.01 21.51
C VAL A 70 -8.63 6.55 21.60
N SER A 71 -9.72 6.30 22.32
CA SER A 71 -10.38 5.00 22.47
C SER A 71 -11.89 5.23 22.41
N ALA A 72 -12.62 4.19 22.00
CA ALA A 72 -14.07 4.19 22.07
C ALA A 72 -14.53 3.79 23.48
N THR A 73 -15.71 4.27 23.86
CA THR A 73 -16.32 3.99 25.17
C THR A 73 -17.44 2.96 25.09
N ASP A 74 -17.89 2.62 23.88
CA ASP A 74 -19.12 1.87 23.60
C ASP A 74 -18.87 0.50 22.94
N ASN A 75 -17.63 0.22 22.49
CA ASN A 75 -17.29 -0.98 21.75
C ASN A 75 -15.92 -1.55 22.20
N ALA A 76 -15.87 -2.86 22.46
CA ALA A 76 -14.65 -3.57 22.89
C ALA A 76 -14.04 -4.46 21.78
N GLU A 77 -14.81 -4.81 20.74
CA GLU A 77 -14.33 -5.58 19.60
C GLU A 77 -13.45 -4.72 18.69
N ILE A 78 -12.17 -5.09 18.55
CA ILE A 78 -11.20 -4.30 17.79
C ILE A 78 -11.54 -4.08 16.31
N CYS A 79 -12.25 -5.02 15.69
CA CYS A 79 -12.58 -4.95 14.26
C CYS A 79 -13.85 -4.14 13.98
N VAL A 80 -14.72 -3.92 14.98
CA VAL A 80 -16.05 -3.32 14.77
C VAL A 80 -15.96 -1.88 14.28
N PHE A 81 -14.88 -1.18 14.61
CA PHE A 81 -14.62 0.18 14.13
C PHE A 81 -14.43 0.28 12.62
N CYS A 82 -14.14 -0.84 11.94
CA CYS A 82 -13.86 -0.86 10.51
C CYS A 82 -14.84 -1.78 9.76
N HIS A 83 -15.16 -2.94 10.33
CA HIS A 83 -15.88 -4.01 9.65
C HIS A 83 -17.14 -4.43 10.38
N THR A 84 -18.16 -4.81 9.60
CA THR A 84 -19.40 -5.43 10.08
C THR A 84 -19.78 -6.58 9.17
N PRO A 85 -20.24 -7.73 9.68
CA PRO A 85 -20.73 -8.82 8.83
C PRO A 85 -22.03 -8.47 8.10
N HIS A 86 -22.85 -7.57 8.65
CA HIS A 86 -24.15 -7.16 8.10
C HIS A 86 -24.34 -5.65 8.14
N ALA A 87 -25.25 -5.13 7.31
CA ALA A 87 -25.52 -3.69 7.21
C ALA A 87 -24.25 -2.85 6.91
N ALA A 88 -23.32 -3.43 6.14
CA ALA A 88 -22.16 -2.71 5.66
C ALA A 88 -22.55 -1.60 4.69
N GLU A 89 -21.68 -0.61 4.58
CA GLU A 89 -21.77 0.41 3.52
C GLU A 89 -21.86 -0.24 2.13
N THR A 90 -22.69 0.34 1.27
CA THR A 90 -23.03 -0.19 -0.05
C THR A 90 -22.03 0.21 -1.14
N ALA A 91 -21.15 1.16 -0.84
CA ALA A 91 -20.09 1.56 -1.75
C ALA A 91 -19.16 0.37 -2.07
N PRO A 92 -18.66 0.27 -3.32
CA PRO A 92 -17.76 -0.81 -3.70
C PRO A 92 -16.54 -0.89 -2.78
N GLY A 93 -16.35 -2.03 -2.13
CA GLY A 93 -15.28 -2.20 -1.15
C GLY A 93 -15.52 -3.34 -0.16
N PRO A 94 -14.67 -3.43 0.88
CA PRO A 94 -14.87 -4.37 1.98
C PRO A 94 -16.15 -4.01 2.76
N LEU A 95 -16.65 -4.96 3.55
CA LEU A 95 -17.80 -4.73 4.44
C LEU A 95 -17.44 -3.67 5.50
N TRP A 96 -17.71 -2.40 5.19
CA TRP A 96 -17.28 -1.25 5.97
C TRP A 96 -18.38 -0.82 6.94
N ASN A 97 -18.04 -0.71 8.22
CA ASN A 97 -19.01 -0.45 9.29
C ASN A 97 -19.19 1.03 9.62
N ARG A 98 -18.95 1.91 8.66
CA ARG A 98 -19.08 3.36 8.85
C ARG A 98 -19.66 3.99 7.61
N GLN A 99 -20.42 5.06 7.80
CA GLN A 99 -20.89 5.87 6.70
C GLN A 99 -19.72 6.57 6.01
N LEU A 100 -19.71 6.58 4.68
CA LEU A 100 -18.73 7.39 3.95
C LEU A 100 -19.09 8.87 4.00
N SER A 101 -18.07 9.70 4.10
CA SER A 101 -18.25 11.15 4.05
C SER A 101 -18.85 11.58 2.71
N GLY A 102 -19.90 12.39 2.81
CA GLY A 102 -20.49 13.14 1.70
C GLY A 102 -19.81 14.49 1.46
N ALA A 103 -18.74 14.80 2.20
CA ALA A 103 -18.03 16.07 2.08
C ALA A 103 -17.42 16.23 0.68
N THR A 104 -17.41 17.47 0.21
CA THR A 104 -16.63 17.88 -0.96
C THR A 104 -15.32 18.46 -0.46
N TYR A 105 -14.20 17.93 -0.92
CA TYR A 105 -12.87 18.32 -0.45
C TYR A 105 -12.27 19.40 -1.34
N SER A 106 -11.64 20.39 -0.72
CA SER A 106 -10.72 21.28 -1.41
C SER A 106 -9.46 20.48 -1.75
N LEU A 107 -9.20 20.31 -3.05
CA LEU A 107 -8.07 19.52 -3.53
C LEU A 107 -6.82 20.37 -3.58
N TYR A 108 -5.68 19.74 -3.32
CA TYR A 108 -4.38 20.39 -3.48
C TYR A 108 -4.17 20.81 -4.94
N SER A 109 -3.71 22.04 -5.15
CA SER A 109 -3.38 22.59 -6.46
C SER A 109 -2.06 23.34 -6.38
N SER A 110 -1.17 23.08 -7.33
CA SER A 110 0.14 23.72 -7.46
C SER A 110 0.55 23.76 -8.93
N GLY A 111 1.32 24.77 -9.34
CA GLY A 111 1.91 24.83 -10.68
C GLY A 111 2.94 23.73 -10.94
N SER A 112 3.44 23.06 -9.90
CA SER A 112 4.30 21.88 -10.00
C SER A 112 3.54 20.55 -9.95
N LEU A 113 2.20 20.58 -9.86
CA LEU A 113 1.38 19.37 -9.80
C LEU A 113 1.14 18.84 -11.23
N ASP A 114 1.77 17.72 -11.56
CA ASP A 114 1.60 17.02 -12.85
C ASP A 114 0.41 16.03 -12.84
N ALA A 115 -0.62 16.36 -12.06
CA ALA A 115 -1.82 15.54 -11.92
C ALA A 115 -3.07 16.42 -11.89
N VAL A 116 -4.18 15.87 -12.40
CA VAL A 116 -5.51 16.47 -12.28
C VAL A 116 -6.30 15.65 -11.27
N PRO A 117 -6.19 15.93 -9.96
CA PRO A 117 -6.90 15.16 -8.95
C PRO A 117 -8.41 15.39 -9.06
N GLY A 118 -9.18 14.31 -9.04
CA GLY A 118 -10.63 14.34 -8.82
C GLY A 118 -10.99 14.26 -7.33
N GLN A 119 -12.28 14.32 -7.02
CA GLN A 119 -12.75 14.08 -5.65
C GLN A 119 -12.34 12.67 -5.19
N PRO A 120 -11.98 12.49 -3.90
CA PRO A 120 -11.65 11.18 -3.34
C PRO A 120 -12.77 10.16 -3.58
N ASN A 121 -12.38 8.95 -3.95
CA ASN A 121 -13.31 7.83 -4.18
C ASN A 121 -12.70 6.52 -3.64
N GLY A 122 -13.50 5.44 -3.65
CA GLY A 122 -13.09 4.11 -3.22
C GLY A 122 -12.36 4.12 -1.86
N THR A 123 -11.16 3.54 -1.83
CA THR A 123 -10.32 3.43 -0.62
C THR A 123 -10.01 4.77 0.03
N SER A 124 -9.83 5.85 -0.76
CA SER A 124 -9.56 7.18 -0.18
C SER A 124 -10.74 7.66 0.68
N LYS A 125 -11.99 7.36 0.28
CA LYS A 125 -13.17 7.67 1.11
C LYS A 125 -13.24 6.82 2.38
N LEU A 126 -12.75 5.58 2.37
CA LEU A 126 -12.67 4.75 3.58
C LEU A 126 -11.73 5.39 4.61
N CYS A 127 -10.53 5.81 4.16
CA CYS A 127 -9.58 6.52 5.03
C CYS A 127 -10.19 7.82 5.57
N LEU A 128 -10.83 8.59 4.69
CA LEU A 128 -11.42 9.88 5.05
C LEU A 128 -12.63 9.75 5.98
N SER A 129 -13.38 8.63 5.93
CA SER A 129 -14.46 8.40 6.90
C SER A 129 -13.98 8.55 8.35
N CYS A 130 -12.72 8.22 8.64
CA CYS A 130 -12.08 8.38 9.95
C CYS A 130 -11.32 9.71 10.10
N HIS A 131 -10.63 10.13 9.05
CA HIS A 131 -9.62 11.19 9.13
C HIS A 131 -10.13 12.60 8.80
N ASP A 132 -11.30 12.73 8.20
CA ASP A 132 -11.83 14.05 7.81
C ASP A 132 -12.54 14.79 8.94
N GLY A 133 -12.65 14.17 10.13
CA GLY A 133 -13.25 14.77 11.32
C GLY A 133 -14.77 14.88 11.27
N THR A 134 -15.44 14.28 10.29
CA THR A 134 -16.91 14.37 10.15
C THR A 134 -17.67 13.37 11.02
N LEU A 135 -16.99 12.31 11.49
CA LEU A 135 -17.61 11.22 12.25
C LEU A 135 -16.80 10.91 13.51
N ALA A 136 -17.49 10.75 14.64
CA ALA A 136 -16.89 10.25 15.87
C ALA A 136 -16.37 8.81 15.70
N ILE A 137 -15.37 8.42 16.49
CA ILE A 137 -14.71 7.11 16.38
C ILE A 137 -15.66 5.94 16.71
N GLY A 138 -16.54 6.11 17.70
CA GLY A 138 -17.57 5.11 18.03
C GLY A 138 -18.79 5.13 17.10
N ASN A 139 -18.86 6.07 16.15
CA ASN A 139 -19.98 6.14 15.21
C ASN A 139 -19.82 5.06 14.12
N VAL A 140 -20.29 3.87 14.45
CA VAL A 140 -20.34 2.69 13.58
C VAL A 140 -21.79 2.35 13.26
N THR A 141 -22.03 1.73 12.11
CA THR A 141 -23.38 1.32 11.69
C THR A 141 -23.92 0.18 12.54
N ASN A 142 -23.06 -0.76 12.94
CA ASN A 142 -23.40 -1.92 13.76
C ASN A 142 -22.44 -2.04 14.96
N ASN A 143 -22.97 -2.03 16.18
CA ASN A 143 -22.18 -2.23 17.40
C ASN A 143 -21.83 -3.70 17.64
N SER A 144 -20.82 -3.94 18.47
CA SER A 144 -20.45 -5.29 18.89
C SER A 144 -21.60 -5.98 19.61
N GLY A 145 -21.98 -7.18 19.16
CA GLY A 145 -22.99 -8.01 19.83
C GLY A 145 -24.41 -7.43 19.82
N SER A 146 -24.73 -6.51 18.91
CA SER A 146 -26.01 -5.79 18.89
C SER A 146 -27.25 -6.69 18.72
N GLY A 147 -27.09 -7.89 18.14
CA GLY A 147 -28.15 -8.91 18.02
C GLY A 147 -29.38 -8.49 17.20
N GLY A 148 -29.35 -7.32 16.57
CA GLY A 148 -30.45 -6.73 15.79
C GLY A 148 -30.09 -6.43 14.33
N TYR A 149 -28.87 -6.76 13.93
CA TYR A 149 -28.38 -6.93 12.56
C TYR A 149 -27.37 -8.09 12.55
#